data_AF-A0A6I2ZPR7-F1
#
_entry.id   AF-A0A6I2ZPR7-F1
#
_cell.length_a   1.000
_cell.length_b   1.000
_cell.length_c   1.000
_cell.angle_alpha   90.00
_cell.angle_beta   90.00
_cell.angle_gamma   90.00
#
_symmetry.space_group_name_H-M   'P 1'
#
loop_
_entity.id
_entity.type
_entity.pdbx_description
1 polymer ?
#
loop_
_entity_poly.entity_id
_entity_poly.type
_entity_poly.pdbx_seq_one_letter_code
_entity_poly.pdbx_strand_id
1 'polypeptide(L)'
;MRDPVNELVHLYEIRDALSVKFGGEIRVRSALAITASQWSRFEQLSNSEPLRQGRHRGKTGETLRDASESELIEARCIARAMIEAYLQYLEGCNPRDNQ
;
A
#
# COMPACT_ATOMS: atom_id res chain seq x y z
N MET A 1 5.66 -1.62 -18.03
CA MET A 1 4.93 -0.41 -17.59
C MET A 1 5.91 0.50 -16.88
N ARG A 2 6.17 1.69 -17.42
CA ARG A 2 7.01 2.73 -16.78
C ARG A 2 6.15 3.98 -16.64
N ASP A 3 5.21 3.94 -15.70
CA ASP A 3 4.46 5.11 -15.25
C ASP A 3 4.98 5.53 -13.86
N PRO A 4 6.22 6.06 -13.77
CA PRO A 4 6.77 6.53 -12.49
C PRO A 4 5.92 7.65 -11.89
N VAL A 5 5.11 8.32 -12.72
CA VAL A 5 4.21 9.40 -12.32
C VAL A 5 2.98 8.89 -11.56
N ASN A 6 2.57 7.62 -11.73
CA ASN A 6 1.39 7.06 -11.04
C ASN A 6 1.74 5.86 -10.15
N GLU A 7 3.03 5.62 -9.92
CA GLU A 7 3.48 4.46 -9.16
C GLU A 7 2.84 4.40 -7.77
N LEU A 8 2.82 5.51 -7.02
CA LEU A 8 2.21 5.55 -5.69
C LEU A 8 0.68 5.39 -5.73
N VAL A 9 0.04 5.79 -6.83
CA VAL A 9 -1.40 5.53 -7.05
C VAL A 9 -1.64 4.03 -7.17
N HIS A 10 -0.87 3.32 -7.99
CA HIS A 10 -0.97 1.87 -8.14
C HIS A 10 -0.65 1.12 -6.83
N LEU A 11 0.32 1.62 -6.07
CA LEU A 11 0.62 1.07 -4.74
C LEU A 11 -0.57 1.27 -3.78
N TYR A 12 -1.25 2.43 -3.82
CA TYR A 12 -2.46 2.66 -3.03
C TYR A 12 -3.61 1.71 -3.42
N GLU A 13 -3.77 1.40 -4.71
CA GLU A 13 -4.79 0.46 -5.18
C GLU A 13 -4.63 -0.94 -4.56
N ILE A 14 -3.40 -1.40 -4.30
CA ILE A 14 -3.16 -2.67 -3.60
C ILE A 14 -3.75 -2.61 -2.19
N ARG A 15 -3.49 -1.52 -1.46
CA ARG A 15 -4.03 -1.33 -0.11
C ARG A 15 -5.56 -1.26 -0.13
N ASP A 16 -6.12 -0.50 -1.08
CA ASP A 16 -7.57 -0.34 -1.19
C ASP A 16 -8.25 -1.67 -1.54
N ALA A 17 -7.67 -2.44 -2.46
CA ALA A 17 -8.13 -3.78 -2.81
C ALA A 17 -8.09 -4.74 -1.60
N LEU A 18 -7.03 -4.69 -0.77
CA LEU A 18 -6.98 -5.46 0.48
C LEU A 18 -8.07 -5.00 1.45
N SER A 19 -8.26 -3.69 1.63
CA SER A 19 -9.32 -3.15 2.48
C SER A 19 -10.70 -3.61 2.03
N VAL A 20 -11.00 -3.55 0.73
CA VAL A 20 -12.26 -4.04 0.15
C VAL A 20 -12.40 -5.55 0.36
N LYS A 21 -11.34 -6.34 0.11
CA LYS A 21 -11.38 -7.80 0.25
C LYS A 21 -11.65 -8.24 1.69
N PHE A 22 -11.00 -7.61 2.67
CA PHE A 22 -11.16 -7.99 4.08
C PHE A 22 -12.32 -7.25 4.77
N GLY A 23 -12.91 -6.23 4.15
CA GLY A 23 -14.01 -5.44 4.71
C GLY A 23 -13.54 -4.37 5.71
N GLY A 24 -12.39 -3.77 5.47
CA GLY A 24 -11.84 -2.63 6.20
C GLY A 24 -10.45 -2.87 6.81
N GLU A 25 -9.78 -1.76 7.13
CA GLU A 25 -8.40 -1.73 7.67
C GLU A 25 -8.20 -2.70 8.85
N ILE A 26 -9.11 -2.70 9.82
CA ILE A 26 -8.96 -3.49 11.06
C ILE A 26 -8.82 -4.98 10.72
N ARG A 27 -9.62 -5.45 9.75
CA ARG A 27 -9.62 -6.85 9.32
C ARG A 27 -8.39 -7.19 8.49
N VAL A 28 -7.94 -6.29 7.62
CA VAL A 28 -6.67 -6.47 6.88
C VAL A 28 -5.50 -6.60 7.85
N ARG A 29 -5.39 -5.67 8.80
CA ARG A 29 -4.31 -5.66 9.78
C ARG A 29 -4.30 -6.90 10.66
N SER A 30 -5.49 -7.36 11.08
CA SER A 30 -5.62 -8.60 11.83
C SER A 30 -5.28 -9.84 11.01
N ALA A 31 -5.62 -9.88 9.72
CA ALA A 31 -5.42 -11.05 8.87
C ALA A 31 -3.99 -11.16 8.32
N LEU A 32 -3.35 -10.02 8.05
CA LEU A 32 -2.03 -9.94 7.41
C LEU A 32 -0.91 -9.54 8.38
N ALA A 33 -1.22 -9.44 9.69
CA ALA A 33 -0.30 -8.98 10.73
C ALA A 33 0.38 -7.63 10.42
N ILE A 34 -0.29 -6.75 9.67
CA ILE A 34 0.23 -5.42 9.33
C ILE A 34 0.01 -4.46 10.50
N THR A 35 1.08 -3.77 10.90
CA THR A 35 1.00 -2.80 11.99
C THR A 35 0.27 -1.51 11.59
N ALA A 36 -0.33 -0.82 12.57
CA ALA A 36 -0.97 0.48 12.35
C ALA A 36 0.01 1.50 11.75
N SER A 37 1.26 1.47 12.21
CA SER A 37 2.32 2.38 11.77
C SER A 37 2.68 2.16 10.31
N GLN A 38 2.87 0.91 9.86
CA GLN A 38 3.13 0.62 8.44
C GLN A 38 1.96 1.04 7.55
N TRP A 39 0.73 0.78 7.97
CA TRP A 39 -0.47 1.15 7.23
C TRP A 39 -0.64 2.67 7.10
N SER A 40 -0.47 3.40 8.22
CA SER A 40 -0.53 4.86 8.25
C SER A 40 0.63 5.50 7.48
N ARG A 41 1.84 4.94 7.57
CA ARG A 41 3.01 5.45 6.84
C ARG A 41 2.83 5.29 5.33
N PHE A 42 2.29 4.16 4.91
CA PHE A 42 1.94 3.92 3.51
C PHE A 42 0.88 4.90 3.02
N GLU A 43 -0.16 5.16 3.82
CA GLU A 43 -1.16 6.19 3.51
C GLU A 43 -0.55 7.56 3.33
N GLN A 44 0.35 7.95 4.23
CA GLN A 44 1.01 9.24 4.16
C GLN A 44 1.78 9.38 2.85
N LEU A 45 2.62 8.40 2.51
CA LEU A 45 3.42 8.41 1.30
C LEU A 45 2.58 8.39 0.02
N SER A 46 1.47 7.66 -0.01
CA SER A 46 0.70 7.45 -1.25
C SER A 46 -0.51 8.39 -1.44
N ASN A 47 -1.04 8.97 -0.36
CA ASN A 47 -2.29 9.72 -0.39
C ASN A 47 -2.25 11.08 0.33
N SER A 48 -1.35 11.31 1.29
CA SER A 48 -1.38 12.55 2.10
C SER A 48 -0.23 13.52 1.83
N GLU A 49 0.96 13.03 1.50
CA GLU A 49 2.10 13.87 1.15
C GLU A 49 1.82 14.63 -0.16
N PRO A 50 2.30 15.88 -0.31
CA PRO A 50 2.16 16.68 -1.52
C PRO A 50 3.09 16.18 -2.64
N LEU A 51 2.98 14.90 -2.98
CA LEU A 51 3.74 14.23 -4.02
C LEU A 51 2.95 14.28 -5.33
N ARG A 52 3.63 14.65 -6.41
CA ARG A 52 3.05 14.63 -7.77
C ARG A 52 2.55 13.24 -8.16
N GLN A 53 3.17 12.21 -7.60
CA GLN A 53 2.87 10.80 -7.83
C GLN A 53 1.75 10.24 -6.94
N GLY A 54 1.34 10.96 -5.89
CA GLY A 54 0.31 10.52 -4.94
C GLY A 54 -1.12 10.72 -5.45
N ARG A 55 -2.07 10.03 -4.82
CA ARG A 55 -3.50 10.04 -5.20
C ARG A 55 -4.18 11.39 -4.97
N HIS A 56 -3.78 12.13 -3.93
CA HIS A 56 -4.13 13.54 -3.81
C HIS A 56 -3.00 14.39 -4.36
N ARG A 57 -3.20 14.98 -5.53
CA ARG A 57 -2.33 16.03 -6.08
C ARG A 57 -2.51 17.34 -5.32
N GLY A 58 -2.22 17.33 -4.02
CA GLY A 58 -2.30 18.47 -3.12
C GLY A 58 -3.74 18.88 -2.80
N LYS A 59 -4.18 18.64 -1.56
CA LYS A 59 -5.29 19.43 -1.02
C LYS A 59 -4.80 20.87 -0.87
N THR A 60 -5.23 21.74 -1.79
CA THR A 60 -5.21 23.21 -1.65
C THR A 60 -3.88 23.84 -1.20
N GLY A 61 -3.03 24.20 -2.16
CA GLY A 61 -2.08 25.31 -2.00
C GLY A 61 -0.61 24.95 -1.68
N GLU A 62 -0.27 23.67 -1.50
CA GLU A 62 1.13 23.26 -1.29
C GLU A 62 1.85 22.94 -2.61
N THR A 63 3.12 23.35 -2.70
CA THR A 63 3.98 23.10 -3.87
C THR A 63 4.24 21.60 -4.01
N LEU A 64 3.66 20.98 -5.03
CA LEU A 64 3.86 19.55 -5.32
C LEU A 64 5.32 19.24 -5.64
N ARG A 65 5.95 18.39 -4.83
CA ARG A 65 7.31 17.88 -5.05
C ARG A 65 7.27 16.49 -5.67
N ASP A 66 8.36 16.09 -6.32
CA ASP A 66 8.54 14.70 -6.70
C ASP A 66 8.90 13.85 -5.47
N ALA A 67 8.40 12.62 -5.43
CA ALA A 67 8.81 11.64 -4.44
C ALA A 67 10.31 11.38 -4.56
N SER A 68 11.02 11.37 -3.43
CA SER A 68 12.43 10.95 -3.45
C SER A 68 12.53 9.46 -3.77
N GLU A 69 13.68 9.03 -4.27
CA GLU A 69 13.93 7.61 -4.53
C GLU A 69 13.81 6.77 -3.23
N SER A 70 14.19 7.34 -2.08
CA SER A 70 14.03 6.68 -0.77
C SER A 70 12.56 6.50 -0.38
N GLU A 71 11.69 7.47 -0.65
CA GLU A 71 10.24 7.37 -0.39
C GLU A 71 9.58 6.35 -1.32
N LEU A 72 9.98 6.31 -2.59
CA LEU A 72 9.53 5.30 -3.54
C LEU A 72 9.97 3.89 -3.11
N ILE A 73 11.21 3.73 -2.66
CA ILE A 73 11.71 2.46 -2.12
C ILE A 73 10.92 2.06 -0.87
N GLU A 74 10.66 3.00 0.05
CA GLU A 74 9.87 2.74 1.26
C GLU A 74 8.46 2.26 0.91
N ALA A 75 7.76 2.96 0.01
CA ALA A 75 6.44 2.58 -0.46
C ALA A 75 6.45 1.20 -1.13
N ARG A 76 7.42 0.92 -2.00
CA ARG A 76 7.58 -0.40 -2.64
C ARG A 76 7.80 -1.51 -1.63
N CYS A 77 8.67 -1.29 -0.64
CA CYS A 77 8.95 -2.27 0.41
C CYS A 77 7.70 -2.59 1.21
N ILE A 78 6.92 -1.56 1.59
CA ILE A 78 5.66 -1.77 2.33
C ILE A 78 4.64 -2.50 1.45
N ALA A 79 4.44 -2.09 0.19
CA ALA A 79 3.51 -2.76 -0.71
C ALA A 79 3.89 -4.22 -0.97
N ARG A 80 5.19 -4.50 -1.15
CA ARG A 80 5.71 -5.85 -1.28
C ARG A 80 5.37 -6.69 -0.05
N ALA A 81 5.60 -6.15 1.16
CA ALA A 81 5.24 -6.83 2.40
C ALA A 81 3.73 -7.11 2.49
N MET A 82 2.87 -6.21 2.01
CA MET A 82 1.42 -6.44 1.95
C MET A 82 1.04 -7.58 0.99
N ILE A 83 1.67 -7.64 -0.19
CA ILE A 83 1.45 -8.71 -1.17
C ILE A 83 1.96 -10.04 -0.61
N GLU A 84 3.17 -10.09 -0.06
CA GLU A 84 3.75 -11.30 0.53
C GLU A 84 2.90 -11.82 1.69
N ALA A 85 2.45 -10.95 2.59
CA ALA A 85 1.54 -11.32 3.67
C ALA A 85 0.21 -11.87 3.13
N TYR A 86 -0.31 -11.27 2.06
CA TYR A 86 -1.53 -11.74 1.42
C TYR A 86 -1.36 -13.09 0.72
N LEU A 87 -0.20 -13.34 0.08
CA LEU A 87 0.13 -14.66 -0.48
C LEU A 87 0.25 -15.72 0.61
N GLN A 88 0.95 -15.42 1.72
CA GLN A 88 1.03 -16.30 2.88
C GLN A 88 -0.35 -16.58 3.48
N TYR A 89 -1.22 -15.57 3.54
CA TYR A 89 -2.61 -15.76 3.94
C TYR A 89 -3.35 -16.70 3.00
N LEU A 90 -3.14 -16.59 1.68
CA LEU A 90 -3.75 -17.52 0.70
C LEU A 90 -3.20 -18.94 0.83
N GLU A 91 -1.88 -19.10 1.02
CA GLU A 91 -1.22 -20.40 1.20
C GLU A 91 -1.64 -21.06 2.53
N GLY A 92 -1.63 -20.32 3.64
CA GLY A 92 -2.08 -20.80 4.94
C GLY A 92 -3.60 -21.02 5.02
N CYS A 93 -4.38 -20.35 4.16
CA CYS A 93 -5.82 -20.55 3.99
C CYS A 93 -6.13 -21.54 2.86
N ASN A 94 -5.13 -22.19 2.25
CA ASN A 94 -5.33 -23.26 1.29
C ASN A 94 -5.28 -24.62 2.03
N PRO A 95 -6.43 -25.21 2.44
CA PRO A 95 -6.47 -26.54 3.03
C PRO A 95 -6.19 -27.67 2.02
N ARG A 96 -5.34 -27.45 1.01
CA ARG A 96 -5.09 -28.40 -0.08
C ARG A 96 -3.73 -29.10 -0.04
N ASP A 97 -2.93 -28.89 1.01
CA ASP A 97 -1.72 -29.69 1.24
C ASP A 97 -1.88 -30.55 2.50
N ASN A 98 -2.87 -31.43 2.46
CA ASN A 98 -2.93 -32.65 3.26
C ASN A 98 -3.48 -33.75 2.33
N GLN A 99 -2.62 -34.23 1.41
CA GLN A 99 -2.83 -35.49 0.73
C GLN A 99 -1.52 -36.24 0.57
#